data_AF-A0A5C5SNL2-F1
#
_entry.id   AF-A0A5C5SNL2-F1
#
_cell.length_a   1.000
_cell.length_b   1.000
_cell.length_c   1.000
_cell.angle_alpha   90.00
_cell.angle_beta   90.00
_cell.angle_gamma   90.00
#
_symmetry.space_group_name_H-M   'P 1'
#
loop_
_entity.id
_entity.type
_entity.pdbx_description
1 polymer ?
#
loop_
_entity_poly.entity_id
_entity_poly.type
_entity_poly.pdbx_seq_one_letter_code
_entity_poly.pdbx_strand_id
1 'polypeptide(L)'
;MPVIDLAWHLDLPFWANGGKPFKVRPSAVAADRSRYPAQWERTMAADLRFALHARTRSTGQVVILDGIHRLLKASILGWPTVNVRLLTEADLDDIAIAAPR
;
A
#
# COMPACT_ATOMS: atom_id res chain seq x y z
N MET A 1 8.46 -8.22 7.31
CA MET A 1 9.12 -6.90 7.35
C MET A 1 8.49 -6.05 8.43
N PRO A 2 9.27 -5.31 9.25
CA PRO A 2 8.72 -4.38 10.24
C PRO A 2 7.79 -3.36 9.59
N VAL A 3 6.64 -3.09 10.22
CA VAL A 3 5.70 -2.07 9.72
C VAL A 3 6.33 -0.68 9.73
N ILE A 4 7.18 -0.40 10.73
CA ILE A 4 7.86 0.89 10.87
C ILE A 4 8.75 1.24 9.65
N ASP A 5 9.40 0.25 9.05
CA ASP A 5 10.27 0.44 7.88
C ASP A 5 9.47 0.85 6.63
N LEU A 6 8.16 0.56 6.63
CA LEU A 6 7.24 0.85 5.55
C LEU A 6 6.31 2.04 5.85
N ALA A 7 6.28 2.52 7.10
CA ALA A 7 5.32 3.50 7.59
C ALA A 7 5.34 4.82 6.81
N TRP A 8 6.50 5.18 6.24
CA TRP A 8 6.65 6.38 5.40
C TRP A 8 5.70 6.40 4.19
N HIS A 9 5.28 5.24 3.68
CA HIS A 9 4.27 5.17 2.62
C HIS A 9 2.91 5.70 3.08
N LEU A 10 2.58 5.58 4.36
CA LEU A 10 1.27 6.01 4.88
C LEU A 10 1.06 7.52 4.77
N ASP A 11 2.15 8.28 4.60
CA ASP A 11 2.12 9.73 4.41
C ASP A 11 2.22 10.18 2.95
N LEU A 12 2.31 9.24 2.01
CA LEU A 12 2.25 9.54 0.58
C LEU A 12 0.80 9.58 0.09
N PRO A 13 0.48 10.43 -0.89
CA PRO A 13 -0.85 10.47 -1.45
C PRO A 13 -1.03 9.31 -2.44
N PHE A 14 -1.77 8.28 -2.06
CA PHE A 14 -2.02 7.09 -2.89
C PHE A 14 -3.35 7.13 -3.62
N TRP A 15 -4.40 7.63 -2.97
CA TRP A 15 -5.76 7.48 -3.48
C TRP A 15 -6.29 8.76 -4.11
N ALA A 16 -7.17 8.57 -5.09
CA ALA A 16 -7.85 9.67 -5.76
C ALA A 16 -8.91 10.31 -4.85
N ASN A 17 -9.20 11.58 -5.10
CA ASN A 17 -10.34 12.28 -4.51
C ASN A 17 -10.93 13.25 -5.55
N GLY A 18 -12.25 13.20 -5.76
CA GLY A 18 -12.93 14.02 -6.77
C GLY A 18 -12.34 13.87 -8.17
N GLY A 19 -12.05 12.62 -8.59
CA GLY A 19 -11.47 12.31 -9.91
C GLY A 19 -9.98 12.65 -10.07
N LYS A 20 -9.35 13.29 -9.08
CA LYS A 20 -7.92 13.64 -9.14
C LYS A 20 -7.09 12.55 -8.45
N PRO A 21 -6.15 11.90 -9.16
CA PRO A 21 -5.28 10.89 -8.55
C PRO A 21 -4.31 11.51 -7.54
N PHE A 22 -3.78 10.68 -6.65
CA PHE A 22 -2.76 11.06 -5.65
C PHE A 22 -3.16 12.28 -4.82
N LYS A 23 -4.29 12.20 -4.12
CA LYS A 23 -4.79 13.28 -3.24
C LYS A 23 -4.99 12.87 -1.79
N VAL A 24 -5.18 11.59 -1.50
CA VAL A 24 -5.48 11.10 -0.14
C VAL A 24 -4.36 10.22 0.36
N ARG A 25 -3.85 10.57 1.54
CA ARG A 25 -2.85 9.79 2.29
C ARG A 25 -3.53 8.72 3.14
N PRO A 26 -2.99 7.50 3.24
CA PRO A 26 -3.47 6.49 4.18
C PRO A 26 -3.57 7.00 5.63
N SER A 27 -2.60 7.76 6.11
CA SER A 27 -2.61 8.35 7.46
C SER A 27 -3.80 9.30 7.68
N ALA A 28 -4.20 10.05 6.65
CA ALA A 28 -5.38 10.92 6.71
C ALA A 28 -6.69 10.12 6.83
N VAL A 29 -6.77 8.92 6.23
CA VAL A 29 -7.92 8.02 6.36
C VAL A 29 -8.02 7.43 7.76
N ALA A 30 -6.88 7.09 8.38
CA ALA A 30 -6.89 6.65 9.78
C ALA A 30 -7.30 7.76 10.76
N ALA A 31 -6.88 9.01 10.48
CA ALA A 31 -7.17 10.17 11.30
C ALA A 31 -8.64 10.64 11.22
N ASP A 32 -9.26 10.58 10.04
CA ASP A 32 -10.66 11.00 9.83
C ASP A 32 -11.42 10.00 8.94
N ARG A 33 -11.93 8.96 9.58
CA ARG A 33 -12.60 7.83 8.93
C ARG A 33 -13.93 8.24 8.29
N SER A 34 -14.64 9.19 8.93
CA SER A 34 -15.90 9.74 8.44
C SER A 34 -15.76 10.51 7.14
N ARG A 35 -14.62 11.18 6.94
CA ARG A 35 -14.33 11.90 5.71
C ARG A 35 -13.98 10.98 4.54
N TYR A 36 -13.45 9.79 4.82
CA TYR A 36 -12.98 8.84 3.80
C TYR A 36 -13.57 7.43 3.97
N PRO A 37 -14.91 7.29 4.04
CA PRO A 37 -15.56 6.02 4.43
C PRO A 37 -15.21 4.88 3.46
N ALA A 38 -15.22 5.13 2.15
CA ALA A 38 -14.88 4.12 1.15
C ALA A 38 -13.45 3.58 1.27
N GLN A 39 -12.47 4.45 1.62
CA GLN A 39 -11.09 3.99 1.80
C GLN A 39 -10.90 3.30 3.15
N TRP A 40 -11.61 3.75 4.17
CA TRP A 40 -11.64 3.10 5.48
C TRP A 40 -12.22 1.69 5.38
N GLU A 41 -13.37 1.52 4.72
CA GLU A 41 -14.02 0.22 4.51
C GLU A 41 -13.10 -0.74 3.75
N ARG A 42 -12.49 -0.30 2.65
CA ARG A 42 -11.51 -1.10 1.89
C ARG A 42 -10.29 -1.47 2.74
N THR A 43 -9.82 -0.56 3.58
CA THR A 43 -8.72 -0.83 4.52
C THR A 43 -9.11 -1.94 5.47
N MET A 44 -10.27 -1.82 6.13
CA MET A 44 -10.71 -2.81 7.13
C MET A 44 -11.08 -4.16 6.51
N ALA A 45 -11.58 -4.17 5.28
CA ALA A 45 -11.85 -5.38 4.51
C ALA A 45 -10.59 -6.09 3.98
N ALA A 46 -9.43 -5.42 3.96
CA ALA A 46 -8.21 -6.01 3.43
C ALA A 46 -7.76 -7.24 4.26
N ASP A 47 -7.44 -8.33 3.58
CA ASP A 47 -6.97 -9.56 4.22
C ASP A 47 -5.45 -9.56 4.39
N LEU A 48 -4.99 -9.59 5.64
CA LEU A 48 -3.57 -9.52 6.01
C LEU A 48 -2.82 -10.84 5.80
N ARG A 49 -3.50 -11.93 5.44
CA ARG A 49 -2.85 -13.20 5.05
C ARG A 49 -2.07 -13.05 3.74
N PHE A 50 -2.50 -12.14 2.87
CA PHE A 50 -1.83 -11.87 1.60
C PHE A 50 -0.69 -10.86 1.76
N ALA A 51 0.43 -11.14 1.09
CA ALA A 51 1.60 -10.28 1.14
C ALA A 51 1.35 -8.90 0.50
N LEU A 52 2.14 -7.92 0.91
CA LEU A 52 2.35 -6.68 0.17
C LEU A 52 3.35 -6.99 -0.95
N HIS A 53 3.14 -6.42 -2.13
CA HIS A 53 4.11 -6.51 -3.23
C HIS A 53 4.96 -5.25 -3.26
N ALA A 54 6.28 -5.42 -3.28
CA ALA A 54 7.20 -4.30 -3.24
C ALA A 54 8.45 -4.55 -4.09
N ARG A 55 9.20 -3.48 -4.35
CA ARG A 55 10.50 -3.51 -5.02
C ARG A 55 11.53 -2.82 -4.15
N THR A 56 12.78 -3.23 -4.27
CA THR A 56 13.89 -2.52 -3.64
C THR A 56 14.49 -1.54 -4.65
N ARG A 57 14.65 -0.27 -4.26
CA ARG A 57 15.41 0.72 -5.04
C ARG A 57 16.89 0.40 -4.98
N SER A 58 17.68 0.96 -5.90
CA SER A 58 19.15 0.90 -5.84
C SER A 58 19.71 1.46 -4.52
N THR A 59 18.98 2.35 -3.86
CA THR A 59 19.31 2.92 -2.55
C THR A 59 18.99 2.01 -1.35
N GLY A 60 18.47 0.80 -1.59
CA GLY A 60 18.06 -0.15 -0.54
C GLY A 60 16.67 0.10 0.05
N GLN A 61 16.00 1.20 -0.32
CA GLN A 61 14.64 1.50 0.14
C GLN A 61 13.62 0.56 -0.51
N VAL A 62 12.69 0.03 0.28
CA VAL A 62 11.57 -0.78 -0.20
C VAL A 62 10.42 0.13 -0.59
N VAL A 63 9.92 -0.01 -1.81
CA VAL A 63 8.78 0.75 -2.36
C VAL A 63 7.64 -0.22 -2.64
N ILE A 64 6.48 0.04 -2.02
CA ILE A 64 5.28 -0.77 -2.21
C ILE A 64 4.66 -0.48 -3.57
N LEU A 65 4.37 -1.54 -4.32
CA LEU A 65 3.63 -1.53 -5.58
C LEU A 65 2.14 -1.81 -5.34
N ASP A 66 1.82 -2.77 -4.46
CA ASP A 66 0.46 -3.11 -4.07
C ASP A 66 0.37 -3.48 -2.58
N GLY A 67 -0.79 -3.20 -1.98
CA GLY A 67 -1.09 -3.58 -0.61
C GLY A 67 -1.09 -2.43 0.39
N ILE A 68 -1.23 -1.18 -0.06
CA ILE A 68 -1.30 -0.01 0.84
C ILE A 68 -2.47 -0.11 1.83
N HIS A 69 -3.62 -0.66 1.43
CA HIS A 69 -4.72 -0.95 2.37
C HIS A 69 -4.31 -1.97 3.44
N ARG A 70 -3.52 -2.99 3.09
CA ARG A 70 -3.00 -3.99 4.04
C ARG A 70 -1.97 -3.38 4.99
N LEU A 71 -1.07 -2.53 4.48
CA LEU A 71 -0.13 -1.79 5.33
C LEU A 71 -0.88 -0.91 6.34
N LEU A 72 -1.85 -0.11 5.87
CA LEU A 72 -2.61 0.77 6.74
C LEU A 72 -3.37 -0.02 7.82
N LYS A 73 -4.04 -1.12 7.44
CA LYS A 73 -4.72 -1.99 8.41
C LYS A 73 -3.76 -2.57 9.44
N ALA A 74 -2.61 -3.09 9.03
CA ALA A 74 -1.59 -3.61 9.95
C ALA A 74 -1.11 -2.53 10.93
N SER A 75 -0.90 -1.30 10.45
CA SER A 75 -0.53 -0.16 11.29
C SER A 75 -1.63 0.18 12.30
N ILE A 76 -2.91 0.21 11.90
CA ILE A 76 -4.05 0.50 12.79
C ILE A 76 -4.18 -0.57 13.88
N LEU A 77 -3.97 -1.85 13.53
CA LEU A 77 -4.06 -2.97 14.45
C LEU A 77 -2.81 -3.14 15.33
N GLY A 78 -1.78 -2.29 15.16
CA GLY A 78 -0.54 -2.37 15.92
C GLY A 78 0.29 -3.63 15.63
N TRP A 79 0.18 -4.19 14.42
CA TRP A 79 0.98 -5.35 14.05
C TRP A 79 2.45 -4.93 13.89
N PRO A 80 3.40 -5.67 14.49
CA PRO A 80 4.81 -5.29 14.42
C PRO A 80 5.39 -5.54 13.01
N THR A 81 4.83 -6.51 12.28
CA THR A 81 5.36 -6.97 11.00
C THR A 81 4.25 -7.29 10.01
N VAL A 82 4.57 -7.16 8.72
CA VAL A 82 3.75 -7.59 7.58
C VAL A 82 4.53 -8.52 6.65
N ASN A 83 3.81 -9.40 5.96
CA ASN A 83 4.37 -10.21 4.89
C ASN A 83 4.62 -9.34 3.66
N VAL A 84 5.83 -9.35 3.13
CA VAL A 84 6.22 -8.60 1.93
C VAL A 84 6.87 -9.56 0.96
N ARG A 85 6.37 -9.59 -0.27
CA ARG A 85 7.01 -10.27 -1.39
C ARG A 85 7.73 -9.21 -2.22
N LEU A 86 9.05 -9.31 -2.28
CA LEU A 86 9.87 -8.49 -3.15
C LEU A 86 9.79 -9.06 -4.56
N LEU A 87 9.35 -8.25 -5.51
CA LEU A 87 9.22 -8.64 -6.91
C LEU A 87 10.57 -8.49 -7.64
N THR A 88 10.90 -9.46 -8.47
CA THR A 88 11.99 -9.42 -9.43
C THR A 88 11.54 -8.71 -10.72
N GLU A 89 12.42 -8.59 -11.72
CA GLU A 89 12.02 -8.11 -13.05
C GLU A 89 11.08 -9.09 -13.74
N ALA A 90 11.36 -10.39 -13.65
CA ALA A 90 10.52 -11.44 -14.21
C ALA A 90 9.10 -11.41 -13.62
N ASP A 91 8.96 -11.18 -12.30
CA ASP A 91 7.64 -11.01 -11.69
C ASP A 91 6.88 -9.80 -12.26
N LEU A 92 7.59 -8.75 -12.71
CA LEU A 92 6.95 -7.59 -13.35
C LEU A 92 6.46 -7.92 -14.75
N ASP A 93 7.23 -8.67 -15.53
CA ASP A 93 6.85 -9.09 -16.88
C ASP A 93 5.56 -9.93 -16.87
N ASP A 94 5.36 -10.74 -15.83
CA ASP A 94 4.16 -11.55 -15.64
C ASP A 94 2.90 -10.74 -15.29
N ILE A 95 3.05 -9.57 -14.66
CA ILE A 95 1.91 -8.75 -14.18
C ILE A 95 1.66 -7.51 -15.04
N ALA A 96 2.70 -6.95 -15.66
CA ALA A 96 2.66 -5.75 -16.46
C ALA A 96 2.57 -6.11 -17.95
N ILE A 97 1.53 -6.87 -18.31
CA ILE A 97 1.28 -7.22 -19.70
C ILE A 97 0.88 -5.95 -20.44
N ALA A 98 1.76 -5.46 -21.31
CA ALA A 98 1.42 -4.36 -22.21
C ALA A 98 0.25 -4.81 -23.11
N ALA A 99 -0.87 -4.08 -23.08
CA ALA A 99 -1.89 -4.28 -24.10
C ALA A 99 -1.25 -4.10 -25.49
N PRO A 100 -1.58 -4.94 -26.48
CA PRO A 100 -1.11 -4.70 -27.84
C PRO A 100 -1.51 -3.28 -28.25
N ARG A 101 -0.54 -2.53 -28.77
CA ARG A 101 -0.71 -1.15 -29.25
C ARG A 101 -1.69 -1.08 -30.40
#